data_AF-A0A937N8P2-F1
#
_entry.id   AF-A0A937N8P2-F1
#
_cell.length_a   1.000
_cell.length_b   1.000
_cell.length_c   1.000
_cell.angle_alpha   90.00
_cell.angle_beta   90.00
_cell.angle_gamma   90.00
#
_symmetry.space_group_name_H-M   'P 1'
#
loop_
_entity.id
_entity.type
_entity.pdbx_description
1 polymer ?
#
loop_
_entity_poly.entity_id
_entity_poly.type
_entity_poly.pdbx_seq_one_letter_code
_entity_poly.pdbx_strand_id
1 'polypeptide(L)'
;MKLNINNRHQFVMELRRQSDLTGMPLYSESVTADMADLVEESYIAGVLNEKLPAEPDEMTVEVKPVWLKEPLVDKVEVELVAGLNGNRVTYTKKFAAGRWVRSGQAAALGLREEGTLADDEAAYRLLMAVPQKEAAPLEVPPLQPPPICEQTLEDFGVRSLGAGSLVPDRPLLVNQRLAADAVARCEEAGTTETGGAVLGKIVRLPEPLPGTQTRIITILSATVQDPRHEGAPLSFYFSPEALDEAARIGDLRGMGETVQTVFHTHGWSKTCADCNKNSKCPLAECNPSLQDYQLLESLFSSKATLMPIAGRKMGEHSKHPILQVHAWRGGEMLPIRWQEYCD
;
A
#
# COMPACT_ATOMS: atom_id res chain seq x y z
N MET A 1 -4.40 -7.75 -23.54
CA MET A 1 -5.69 -7.37 -22.93
C MET A 1 -6.24 -6.10 -23.58
N LYS A 2 -7.48 -6.14 -24.09
CA LYS A 2 -8.21 -4.93 -24.51
C LYS A 2 -8.88 -4.29 -23.28
N LEU A 3 -8.58 -3.02 -22.99
CA LEU A 3 -9.15 -2.30 -21.84
C LEU A 3 -10.21 -1.30 -22.31
N ASN A 4 -11.41 -1.37 -21.73
CA ASN A 4 -12.50 -0.42 -21.96
C ASN A 4 -12.90 0.21 -20.63
N ILE A 5 -12.83 1.53 -20.52
CA ILE A 5 -13.08 2.25 -19.26
C ILE A 5 -14.29 3.16 -19.44
N ASN A 6 -15.26 3.00 -18.54
CA ASN A 6 -16.45 3.83 -18.47
C ASN A 6 -16.41 4.64 -17.16
N ASN A 7 -16.04 5.91 -17.28
CA ASN A 7 -16.15 6.89 -16.20
C ASN A 7 -17.07 8.04 -16.64
N ARG A 8 -18.28 8.12 -16.06
CA ARG A 8 -19.28 9.13 -16.41
C ARG A 8 -19.30 10.34 -15.48
N HIS A 9 -18.34 10.43 -14.57
CA HIS A 9 -18.28 11.48 -13.58
C HIS A 9 -16.92 12.16 -13.54
N GLN A 10 -16.94 13.46 -13.34
CA GLN A 10 -15.77 14.20 -12.88
C GLN A 10 -15.73 14.14 -11.36
N PHE A 11 -14.64 13.65 -10.81
CA PHE A 11 -14.40 13.68 -9.37
C PHE A 11 -13.63 14.93 -8.98
N VAL A 12 -14.12 15.63 -7.95
CA VAL A 12 -13.54 16.85 -7.40
C VAL A 12 -13.38 16.68 -5.90
N MET A 13 -12.19 16.94 -5.38
CA MET A 13 -11.92 16.99 -3.95
C MET A 13 -11.93 18.45 -3.50
N GLU A 14 -12.64 18.72 -2.41
CA GLU A 14 -12.66 20.03 -1.78
C GLU A 14 -12.25 19.95 -0.32
N LEU A 15 -11.54 20.97 0.13
CA LEU A 15 -11.34 21.25 1.55
C LEU A 15 -12.25 22.41 1.95
N ARG A 16 -12.96 22.26 3.06
CA ARG A 16 -13.92 23.23 3.57
C ARG A 16 -13.79 23.40 5.08
N ARG A 17 -14.27 24.54 5.59
CA ARG A 17 -14.41 24.79 7.03
C ARG A 17 -15.63 24.09 7.65
N GLN A 18 -16.53 23.59 6.81
CA GLN A 18 -17.77 22.92 7.22
C GLN A 18 -17.86 21.58 6.52
N SER A 19 -18.56 20.62 7.13
CA SER A 19 -18.75 19.27 6.60
C SER A 19 -19.79 19.17 5.48
N ASP A 20 -20.23 20.30 4.92
CA ASP A 20 -21.25 20.37 3.88
C ASP A 20 -20.85 21.33 2.75
N LEU A 21 -21.74 21.51 1.77
CA LEU A 21 -21.50 22.33 0.58
C LEU A 21 -21.82 23.81 0.79
N THR A 22 -22.03 24.27 2.03
CA THR A 22 -22.24 25.69 2.30
C THR A 22 -20.91 26.44 2.36
N GLY A 23 -20.96 27.74 2.04
CA GLY A 23 -19.77 28.58 1.95
C GLY A 23 -18.88 28.28 0.73
N MET A 24 -17.76 29.00 0.66
CA MET A 24 -16.73 28.80 -0.36
C MET A 24 -15.73 27.74 0.10
N PRO A 25 -15.27 26.85 -0.81
CA PRO A 25 -14.18 25.94 -0.49
C PRO A 25 -12.88 26.70 -0.23
N LEU A 26 -12.06 26.15 0.67
CA LEU A 26 -10.69 26.60 0.92
C LEU A 26 -9.76 26.18 -0.23
N TYR A 27 -10.04 25.00 -0.78
CA TYR A 27 -9.27 24.36 -1.84
C TYR A 27 -10.22 23.49 -2.65
N SER A 28 -10.00 23.45 -3.97
CA SER A 28 -10.78 22.63 -4.90
C SER A 28 -9.86 22.13 -6.01
N GLU A 29 -9.85 20.82 -6.23
CA GLU A 29 -9.01 20.17 -7.22
C GLU A 29 -9.78 19.05 -7.92
N SER A 30 -9.60 18.94 -9.23
CA SER A 30 -10.08 17.78 -9.99
C SER A 30 -9.19 16.58 -9.69
N VAL A 31 -9.76 15.57 -9.04
CA VAL A 31 -9.08 14.30 -8.68
C VAL A 31 -9.56 13.14 -9.55
N THR A 32 -10.07 13.43 -10.74
CA THR A 32 -10.58 12.40 -11.64
C THR A 32 -9.48 11.42 -12.07
N ALA A 33 -8.26 11.92 -12.30
CA ALA A 33 -7.11 11.08 -12.65
C ALA A 33 -6.74 10.08 -11.54
N ASP A 34 -6.96 10.45 -10.27
CA ASP A 34 -6.68 9.59 -9.11
C ASP A 34 -7.52 8.30 -9.11
N MET A 35 -8.62 8.26 -9.86
CA MET A 35 -9.44 7.05 -9.99
C MET A 35 -8.69 5.92 -10.71
N ALA A 36 -7.67 6.24 -11.52
CA ALA A 36 -6.86 5.23 -12.19
C ALA A 36 -6.13 4.30 -11.19
N ASP A 37 -5.66 4.85 -10.07
CA ASP A 37 -5.03 4.06 -9.00
C ASP A 37 -5.99 3.05 -8.40
N LEU A 38 -7.29 3.41 -8.28
CA LEU A 38 -8.30 2.51 -7.74
C LEU A 38 -8.60 1.34 -8.67
N VAL A 39 -8.52 1.58 -9.99
CA VAL A 39 -8.66 0.54 -11.02
C VAL A 39 -7.53 -0.47 -10.89
N GLU A 40 -6.30 0.02 -10.76
CA GLU A 40 -5.13 -0.83 -10.56
C GLU A 40 -5.21 -1.62 -9.24
N GLU A 41 -5.53 -0.96 -8.12
CA GLU A 41 -5.68 -1.63 -6.83
C GLU A 41 -6.80 -2.69 -6.86
N SER A 42 -7.91 -2.41 -7.55
CA SER A 42 -9.01 -3.37 -7.73
C SER A 42 -8.57 -4.58 -8.54
N TYR A 43 -7.83 -4.36 -9.62
CA TYR A 43 -7.34 -5.44 -10.47
C TYR A 43 -6.35 -6.32 -9.71
N ILE A 44 -5.34 -5.72 -9.08
CA ILE A 44 -4.35 -6.44 -8.28
C ILE A 44 -5.02 -7.23 -7.14
N ALA A 45 -5.93 -6.59 -6.39
CA ALA A 45 -6.66 -7.27 -5.33
C ALA A 45 -7.52 -8.43 -5.85
N GLY A 46 -8.15 -8.28 -7.02
CA GLY A 46 -8.93 -9.34 -7.67
C GLY A 46 -8.07 -10.51 -8.14
N VAL A 47 -6.90 -10.25 -8.74
CA VAL A 47 -5.96 -11.29 -9.18
C VAL A 47 -5.39 -12.06 -7.99
N LEU A 48 -4.90 -11.35 -6.97
CA LEU A 48 -4.32 -11.95 -5.77
C LEU A 48 -5.34 -12.74 -4.94
N ASN A 49 -6.63 -12.44 -5.07
CA ASN A 49 -7.71 -13.21 -4.47
C ASN A 49 -8.29 -14.30 -5.36
N GLU A 50 -7.71 -14.50 -6.55
CA GLU A 50 -8.20 -15.44 -7.57
C GLU A 50 -9.66 -15.18 -7.96
N LYS A 51 -10.12 -13.93 -7.83
CA LYS A 51 -11.43 -13.45 -8.30
C LYS A 51 -11.38 -12.88 -9.70
N LEU A 52 -10.18 -12.56 -10.20
CA LEU A 52 -9.92 -12.18 -11.58
C LEU A 52 -8.80 -13.03 -12.15
N PRO A 53 -8.83 -13.35 -13.46
CA PRO A 53 -7.69 -13.94 -14.14
C PRO A 53 -6.52 -12.94 -14.17
N ALA A 54 -5.29 -13.44 -14.05
CA ALA A 54 -4.10 -12.61 -14.17
C ALA A 54 -3.98 -12.00 -15.59
N GLU A 55 -4.29 -12.76 -16.63
CA GLU A 55 -4.15 -12.31 -18.01
C GLU A 55 -5.47 -12.47 -18.77
N PRO A 56 -6.43 -11.55 -18.62
CA PRO A 56 -7.66 -11.58 -19.39
C PRO A 56 -7.46 -11.12 -20.83
N ASP A 57 -8.30 -11.62 -21.74
CA ASP A 57 -8.34 -11.20 -23.14
C ASP A 57 -8.88 -9.77 -23.26
N GLU A 58 -9.95 -9.48 -22.53
CA GLU A 58 -10.61 -8.18 -22.43
C GLU A 58 -10.95 -7.83 -20.98
N MET A 59 -10.95 -6.53 -20.67
CA MET A 59 -11.37 -5.99 -19.38
C MET A 59 -12.25 -4.76 -19.62
N THR A 60 -13.44 -4.76 -19.03
CA THR A 60 -14.28 -3.56 -18.90
C THR A 60 -14.22 -3.05 -17.48
N VAL A 61 -14.00 -1.75 -17.32
CA VAL A 61 -13.91 -1.05 -16.04
C VAL A 61 -15.04 -0.05 -15.95
N GLU A 62 -15.76 -0.04 -14.85
CA GLU A 62 -16.75 0.99 -14.54
C GLU A 62 -16.41 1.65 -13.20
N VAL A 63 -16.29 2.98 -13.20
CA VAL A 63 -16.02 3.79 -12.01
C VAL A 63 -17.27 4.59 -11.67
N LYS A 64 -17.83 4.37 -10.47
CA LYS A 64 -19.09 4.96 -10.03
C LYS A 64 -18.95 5.64 -8.66
N PRO A 65 -19.58 6.80 -8.45
CA PRO A 65 -19.80 7.30 -7.11
C PRO A 65 -20.84 6.44 -6.38
N VAL A 66 -20.55 6.12 -5.13
CA VAL A 66 -21.54 5.68 -4.13
C VAL A 66 -21.89 6.92 -3.32
N TRP A 67 -23.12 7.38 -3.44
CA TRP A 67 -23.54 8.67 -2.89
C TRP A 67 -23.76 8.62 -1.38
N LEU A 68 -23.24 9.64 -0.68
CA LEU A 68 -23.77 10.02 0.62
C LEU A 68 -25.06 10.84 0.43
N LYS A 69 -24.95 11.88 -0.39
CA LYS A 69 -26.04 12.75 -0.86
C LYS A 69 -25.52 13.51 -2.06
N GLU A 70 -26.14 13.39 -3.24
CA GLU A 70 -25.65 14.09 -4.43
C GLU A 70 -25.44 15.60 -4.20
N PRO A 71 -24.29 16.17 -4.63
CA PRO A 71 -23.17 15.55 -5.36
C PRO A 71 -22.05 14.95 -4.46
N LEU A 72 -22.26 14.82 -3.15
CA LEU A 72 -21.29 14.26 -2.19
C LEU A 72 -21.21 12.73 -2.27
N VAL A 73 -19.97 12.25 -2.40
CA VAL A 73 -19.60 10.84 -2.53
C VAL A 73 -19.21 10.28 -1.17
N ASP A 74 -19.81 9.15 -0.77
CA ASP A 74 -19.36 8.34 0.38
C ASP A 74 -18.15 7.49 -0.02
N LYS A 75 -18.27 6.78 -1.15
CA LYS A 75 -17.23 5.87 -1.67
C LYS A 75 -17.16 5.93 -3.18
N VAL A 76 -16.03 5.53 -3.73
CA VAL A 76 -15.90 5.20 -5.16
C VAL A 76 -16.02 3.70 -5.32
N GLU A 77 -16.92 3.24 -6.18
CA GLU A 77 -17.02 1.84 -6.58
C GLU A 77 -16.29 1.65 -7.91
N VAL A 78 -15.43 0.64 -7.95
CA VAL A 78 -14.79 0.17 -9.18
C VAL A 78 -15.29 -1.24 -9.45
N GLU A 79 -15.92 -1.42 -10.60
CA GLU A 79 -16.33 -2.72 -11.12
C GLU A 79 -15.43 -3.12 -12.28
N LEU A 80 -14.89 -4.33 -12.22
CA LEU A 80 -14.04 -4.95 -13.22
C LEU A 80 -14.76 -6.17 -13.80
N VAL A 81 -14.94 -6.19 -15.11
CA VAL A 81 -15.49 -7.35 -15.83
C VAL A 81 -14.42 -7.89 -16.78
N ALA A 82 -13.83 -9.02 -16.39
CA ALA A 82 -12.80 -9.70 -17.15
C ALA A 82 -13.40 -10.77 -18.08
N GLY A 83 -13.02 -10.75 -19.35
CA GLY A 83 -13.32 -11.80 -20.33
C GLY A 83 -12.11 -12.72 -20.52
N LEU A 84 -12.32 -14.03 -20.41
CA LEU A 84 -11.31 -15.05 -20.71
C LEU A 84 -11.98 -16.29 -21.31
N ASN A 85 -11.58 -16.69 -22.52
CA ASN A 85 -12.11 -17.88 -23.20
C ASN A 85 -13.65 -17.90 -23.30
N GLY A 86 -14.27 -16.74 -23.53
CA GLY A 86 -15.73 -16.58 -23.62
C GLY A 86 -16.47 -16.54 -22.28
N ASN A 87 -15.79 -16.80 -21.15
CA ASN A 87 -16.35 -16.62 -19.82
C ASN A 87 -16.16 -15.18 -19.35
N ARG A 88 -17.08 -14.70 -18.51
CA ARG A 88 -17.00 -13.38 -17.87
C ARG A 88 -17.00 -13.52 -16.37
N VAL A 89 -16.08 -12.81 -15.72
CA VAL A 89 -15.98 -12.74 -14.26
C VAL A 89 -16.04 -11.29 -13.84
N THR A 90 -16.90 -10.99 -12.87
CA THR A 90 -17.08 -9.64 -12.31
C THR A 90 -16.46 -9.57 -10.93
N TYR A 91 -15.70 -8.50 -10.68
CA TYR A 91 -15.13 -8.18 -9.38
C TYR A 91 -15.38 -6.70 -9.06
N THR A 92 -15.88 -6.43 -7.86
CA THR A 92 -16.23 -5.07 -7.44
C THR A 92 -15.53 -4.72 -6.14
N LYS A 93 -14.98 -3.51 -6.06
CA LYS A 93 -14.35 -2.98 -4.85
C LYS A 93 -14.83 -1.55 -4.58
N LYS A 94 -14.95 -1.20 -3.30
CA LYS A 94 -15.40 0.12 -2.84
C LYS A 94 -14.31 0.79 -2.02
N PHE A 95 -14.13 2.08 -2.25
CA PHE A 95 -13.03 2.87 -1.73
C PHE A 95 -13.56 4.11 -1.00
N ALA A 96 -13.28 4.20 0.30
CA ALA A 96 -13.53 5.43 1.07
C ALA A 96 -12.33 6.40 1.00
N ALA A 97 -11.20 5.91 0.51
CA ALA A 97 -9.95 6.65 0.41
C ALA A 97 -9.19 6.29 -0.87
N GLY A 98 -8.12 7.04 -1.15
CA GLY A 98 -7.29 6.92 -2.34
C GLY A 98 -6.31 8.09 -2.41
N ARG A 99 -5.71 8.35 -3.58
CA ARG A 99 -4.74 9.46 -3.74
C ARG A 99 -5.35 10.81 -3.36
N TRP A 100 -6.62 11.06 -3.66
CA TRP A 100 -7.31 12.31 -3.28
C TRP A 100 -7.34 12.59 -1.77
N VAL A 101 -7.35 11.55 -0.93
CA VAL A 101 -7.27 11.69 0.54
C VAL A 101 -5.92 12.28 0.92
N ARG A 102 -4.85 11.78 0.31
CA ARG A 102 -3.47 12.19 0.51
C ARG A 102 -3.21 13.58 -0.06
N SER A 103 -3.68 13.87 -1.28
CA SER A 103 -3.63 15.20 -1.89
C SER A 103 -4.36 16.23 -1.02
N GLY A 104 -5.54 15.88 -0.50
CA GLY A 104 -6.27 16.74 0.43
C GLY A 104 -5.53 16.98 1.76
N GLN A 105 -4.82 15.98 2.28
CA GLN A 105 -3.98 16.16 3.47
C GLN A 105 -2.81 17.11 3.18
N ALA A 106 -2.12 16.94 2.04
CA ALA A 106 -1.03 17.83 1.63
C ALA A 106 -1.53 19.27 1.43
N ALA A 107 -2.66 19.46 0.75
CA ALA A 107 -3.28 20.77 0.58
C ALA A 107 -3.69 21.42 1.91
N ALA A 108 -4.23 20.64 2.86
CA ALA A 108 -4.56 21.16 4.19
C ALA A 108 -3.32 21.63 4.98
N LEU A 109 -2.18 20.94 4.83
CA LEU A 109 -0.91 21.38 5.43
C LEU A 109 -0.41 22.67 4.77
N GLY A 110 -0.43 22.75 3.44
CA GLY A 110 -0.05 23.97 2.71
C GLY A 110 -0.90 25.19 3.11
N LEU A 111 -2.20 25.02 3.26
CA LEU A 111 -3.09 26.09 3.74
C LEU A 111 -2.76 26.58 5.16
N ARG A 112 -2.20 25.71 6.02
CA ARG A 112 -1.72 26.12 7.36
C ARG A 112 -0.41 26.88 7.28
N GLU A 113 0.52 26.41 6.46
CA GLU A 113 1.79 27.10 6.23
C GLU A 113 1.58 28.52 5.66
N GLU A 114 0.56 28.70 4.82
CA GLU A 114 0.15 29.99 4.27
C GLU A 114 -0.63 30.88 5.26
N GLY A 115 -1.07 30.33 6.39
CA GLY A 115 -1.91 31.01 7.38
C GLY A 115 -3.39 31.16 6.97
N THR A 116 -3.82 30.48 5.90
CA THR A 116 -5.22 30.44 5.45
C THR A 116 -6.10 29.58 6.36
N LEU A 117 -5.51 28.54 6.97
CA LEU A 117 -6.14 27.64 7.93
C LEU A 117 -5.33 27.68 9.25
N ALA A 118 -5.98 27.80 10.41
CA ALA A 118 -5.25 27.75 11.68
C ALA A 118 -4.82 26.32 12.05
N ASP A 119 -3.82 26.19 12.93
CA ASP A 119 -3.29 24.88 13.37
C ASP A 119 -4.35 24.00 14.05
N ASP A 120 -5.25 24.62 14.82
CA ASP A 120 -6.34 23.97 15.54
C ASP A 120 -7.67 23.95 14.76
N GLU A 121 -7.70 24.56 13.57
CA GLU A 121 -8.89 24.59 12.72
C GLU A 121 -9.01 23.29 11.91
N ALA A 122 -10.24 22.76 11.85
CA ALA A 122 -10.57 21.57 11.08
C ALA A 122 -10.79 21.91 9.59
N ALA A 123 -10.11 21.17 8.71
CA ALA A 123 -10.44 21.13 7.29
C ALA A 123 -11.22 19.86 6.98
N TYR A 124 -12.50 20.02 6.62
CA TYR A 124 -13.35 18.93 6.16
C TYR A 124 -13.04 18.64 4.70
N ARG A 125 -12.65 17.40 4.43
CA ARG A 125 -12.41 16.91 3.08
C ARG A 125 -13.67 16.28 2.51
N LEU A 126 -14.17 16.81 1.41
CA LEU A 126 -15.33 16.31 0.69
C LEU A 126 -14.91 15.80 -0.68
N LEU A 127 -15.44 14.66 -1.09
CA LEU A 127 -15.35 14.16 -2.46
C LEU A 127 -16.70 14.38 -3.15
N MET A 128 -16.67 14.99 -4.32
CA MET A 128 -17.84 15.20 -5.16
C MET A 128 -17.69 14.47 -6.47
N ALA A 129 -18.82 14.05 -7.04
CA ALA A 129 -18.89 13.54 -8.41
C ALA A 129 -19.93 14.33 -9.20
N VAL A 130 -19.52 14.86 -10.34
CA VAL A 130 -20.38 15.64 -11.24
C VAL A 130 -20.61 14.85 -12.52
N PRO A 131 -21.85 14.57 -12.93
CA PRO A 131 -22.13 13.86 -14.17
C PRO A 131 -21.56 14.58 -15.38
N GLN A 132 -20.95 13.84 -16.29
CA GLN A 132 -20.50 14.34 -17.58
C GLN A 132 -21.37 13.78 -18.72
N LYS A 133 -21.60 14.61 -19.75
CA LYS A 133 -22.38 14.20 -20.94
C LYS A 133 -21.64 13.14 -21.76
N GLU A 134 -20.31 13.22 -21.78
CA GLU A 134 -19.40 12.27 -22.41
C GLU A 134 -18.49 11.69 -21.32
N ALA A 135 -18.11 10.41 -21.44
CA ALA A 135 -17.20 9.81 -20.47
C ALA A 135 -15.85 10.51 -20.54
N ALA A 136 -15.37 11.08 -19.42
CA ALA A 136 -14.00 11.59 -19.37
C ALA A 136 -13.03 10.45 -19.64
N PRO A 137 -12.02 10.65 -20.50
CA PRO A 137 -10.94 9.69 -20.63
C PRO A 137 -10.23 9.59 -19.28
N LEU A 138 -10.31 8.41 -18.67
CA LEU A 138 -9.49 8.05 -17.52
C LEU A 138 -8.28 7.29 -18.05
N GLU A 139 -7.11 7.92 -18.00
CA GLU A 139 -5.85 7.29 -18.40
C GLU A 139 -5.41 6.31 -17.31
N VAL A 140 -5.74 5.03 -17.50
CA VAL A 140 -5.26 3.95 -16.65
C VAL A 140 -3.99 3.37 -17.28
N PRO A 141 -2.87 3.32 -16.55
CA PRO A 141 -1.68 2.61 -17.01
C PRO A 141 -1.99 1.17 -17.40
N PRO A 142 -1.18 0.53 -18.25
CA PRO A 142 -1.36 -0.88 -18.57
C PRO A 142 -1.43 -1.72 -17.28
N LEU A 143 -2.55 -2.42 -17.08
CA LEU A 143 -2.69 -3.32 -15.93
C LEU A 143 -1.74 -4.49 -16.11
N GLN A 144 -0.73 -4.57 -15.24
CA GLN A 144 0.24 -5.66 -15.23
C GLN A 144 -0.10 -6.64 -14.12
N PRO A 145 -0.21 -7.95 -14.41
CA PRO A 145 -0.42 -8.92 -13.36
C PRO A 145 0.77 -8.94 -12.40
N PRO A 146 0.54 -9.19 -11.10
CA PRO A 146 1.64 -9.46 -10.19
C PRO A 146 2.44 -10.68 -10.66
N PRO A 147 3.77 -10.72 -10.45
CA PRO A 147 4.63 -11.81 -10.92
C PRO A 147 4.44 -13.07 -10.08
N ILE A 148 3.32 -13.75 -10.28
CA ILE A 148 2.94 -14.97 -9.58
C ILE A 148 3.65 -16.16 -10.23
N CYS A 149 4.38 -16.94 -9.45
CA CYS A 149 4.95 -18.20 -9.90
C CYS A 149 4.21 -19.42 -9.31
N GLU A 150 4.24 -20.53 -10.04
CA GLU A 150 3.75 -21.82 -9.55
C GLU A 150 4.92 -22.56 -8.89
N GLN A 151 4.97 -22.55 -7.55
CA GLN A 151 6.02 -23.21 -6.75
C GLN A 151 5.44 -23.67 -5.41
N THR A 152 6.15 -24.59 -4.75
CA THR A 152 5.82 -25.00 -3.38
C THR A 152 6.47 -24.08 -2.34
N LEU A 153 6.05 -24.20 -1.09
CA LEU A 153 6.69 -23.52 0.02
C LEU A 153 8.14 -24.03 0.23
N GLU A 154 8.33 -25.33 0.05
CA GLU A 154 9.61 -26.02 0.19
C GLU A 154 10.62 -25.59 -0.88
N ASP A 155 10.18 -25.34 -2.11
CA ASP A 155 11.02 -24.80 -3.20
C ASP A 155 11.62 -23.43 -2.83
N PHE A 156 10.96 -22.71 -1.92
CA PHE A 156 11.40 -21.41 -1.41
C PHE A 156 12.10 -21.50 -0.04
N GLY A 157 12.40 -22.72 0.40
CA GLY A 157 13.09 -22.99 1.66
C GLY A 157 12.21 -22.91 2.90
N VAL A 158 10.89 -22.73 2.79
CA VAL A 158 10.01 -22.66 3.96
C VAL A 158 9.92 -24.04 4.63
N ARG A 159 10.52 -24.20 5.83
CA ARG A 159 10.53 -25.48 6.56
C ARG A 159 9.42 -25.61 7.58
N SER A 160 9.06 -24.49 8.22
CA SER A 160 8.03 -24.48 9.26
C SER A 160 7.40 -23.09 9.38
N LEU A 161 6.13 -23.07 9.74
CA LEU A 161 5.39 -21.85 10.04
C LEU A 161 5.51 -21.54 11.54
N GLY A 162 5.75 -20.26 11.84
CA GLY A 162 5.95 -19.74 13.18
C GLY A 162 4.75 -18.94 13.70
N ALA A 163 5.06 -17.96 14.56
CA ALA A 163 4.07 -17.11 15.19
C ALA A 163 3.39 -16.16 14.19
N GLY A 164 2.25 -15.60 14.60
CA GLY A 164 1.48 -14.66 13.78
C GLY A 164 0.21 -15.27 13.21
N SER A 165 -0.39 -14.58 12.24
CA SER A 165 -1.65 -15.02 11.63
C SER A 165 -1.80 -14.46 10.23
N LEU A 166 -2.39 -15.24 9.34
CA LEU A 166 -2.64 -14.84 7.97
C LEU A 166 -3.91 -14.01 7.84
N VAL A 167 -3.91 -13.11 6.86
CA VAL A 167 -5.12 -12.45 6.39
C VAL A 167 -5.73 -13.27 5.24
N PRO A 168 -7.03 -13.60 5.26
CA PRO A 168 -7.57 -14.59 4.34
C PRO A 168 -7.46 -14.25 2.85
N ASP A 169 -7.51 -12.96 2.53
CA ASP A 169 -7.60 -12.41 1.17
C ASP A 169 -6.27 -11.82 0.65
N ARG A 170 -5.21 -11.87 1.46
CA ARG A 170 -3.86 -11.42 1.12
C ARG A 170 -2.85 -12.05 2.10
N PRO A 171 -2.71 -13.40 2.07
CA PRO A 171 -1.80 -14.08 2.98
C PRO A 171 -0.35 -13.66 2.74
N LEU A 172 0.36 -13.42 3.85
CA LEU A 172 1.73 -12.94 3.86
C LEU A 172 2.57 -13.76 4.84
N LEU A 173 3.63 -14.36 4.32
CA LEU A 173 4.67 -15.02 5.10
C LEU A 173 5.91 -14.13 5.16
N VAL A 174 6.53 -14.02 6.33
CA VAL A 174 7.76 -13.24 6.54
C VAL A 174 8.79 -14.12 7.22
N ASN A 175 10.00 -14.18 6.68
CA ASN A 175 11.08 -14.94 7.29
C ASN A 175 11.42 -14.36 8.67
N GLN A 176 11.59 -15.23 9.66
CA GLN A 176 11.88 -14.81 11.03
C GLN A 176 13.16 -13.98 11.13
N ARG A 177 14.21 -14.31 10.36
CA ARG A 177 15.47 -13.55 10.33
C ARG A 177 15.27 -12.17 9.71
N LEU A 178 14.53 -12.06 8.60
CA LEU A 178 14.18 -10.76 8.02
C LEU A 178 13.52 -9.85 9.07
N ALA A 179 12.51 -10.37 9.79
CA ALA A 179 11.82 -9.59 10.81
C ALA A 179 12.75 -9.15 11.95
N ALA A 180 13.61 -10.07 12.43
CA ALA A 180 14.60 -9.77 13.45
C ALA A 180 15.64 -8.74 12.98
N ASP A 181 16.12 -8.85 11.75
CA ASP A 181 17.10 -7.94 11.16
C ASP A 181 16.53 -6.53 11.00
N ALA A 182 15.28 -6.39 10.54
CA ALA A 182 14.62 -5.10 10.43
C ALA A 182 14.44 -4.42 11.80
N VAL A 183 14.07 -5.19 12.83
CA VAL A 183 13.94 -4.71 14.22
C VAL A 183 15.30 -4.31 14.78
N ALA A 184 16.33 -5.14 14.61
CA ALA A 184 17.69 -4.86 15.07
C ALA A 184 18.23 -3.57 14.42
N ARG A 185 17.98 -3.37 13.12
CA ARG A 185 18.36 -2.15 12.40
C ARG A 185 17.66 -0.90 12.92
N CYS A 186 16.36 -0.99 13.23
CA CYS A 186 15.65 0.11 13.89
C CYS A 186 16.28 0.44 15.25
N GLU A 187 16.67 -0.57 16.03
CA GLU A 187 17.33 -0.35 17.32
C GLU A 187 18.71 0.30 17.18
N GLU A 188 19.49 -0.10 16.18
CA GLU A 188 20.84 0.43 15.90
C GLU A 188 20.81 1.86 15.37
N ALA A 189 19.85 2.18 14.49
CA ALA A 189 19.69 3.51 13.93
C ALA A 189 19.18 4.53 14.98
N GLY A 190 18.56 4.06 16.06
CA GLY A 190 18.06 4.94 17.11
C GLY A 190 17.05 5.93 16.51
N THR A 191 17.27 7.23 16.69
CA THR A 191 16.32 8.26 16.25
C THR A 191 16.38 8.60 14.76
N THR A 192 17.30 8.01 14.00
CA THR A 192 17.39 8.21 12.55
C THR A 192 16.69 7.10 11.80
N GLU A 193 16.07 7.42 10.67
CA GLU A 193 15.52 6.40 9.78
C GLU A 193 16.65 5.68 9.02
N THR A 194 16.45 4.39 8.79
CA THR A 194 17.28 3.49 7.99
C THR A 194 16.40 2.50 7.24
N GLY A 195 16.92 1.77 6.27
CA GLY A 195 16.13 0.86 5.44
C GLY A 195 16.95 -0.01 4.51
N GLY A 196 16.24 -0.77 3.67
CA GLY A 196 16.85 -1.65 2.68
C GLY A 196 15.83 -2.24 1.72
N ALA A 197 16.32 -2.91 0.68
CA ALA A 197 15.47 -3.69 -0.20
C ALA A 197 14.98 -4.96 0.51
N VAL A 198 13.79 -5.43 0.14
CA VAL A 198 13.22 -6.68 0.63
C VAL A 198 13.07 -7.63 -0.54
N LEU A 199 13.77 -8.76 -0.42
CA LEU A 199 13.62 -9.89 -1.33
C LEU A 199 12.40 -10.72 -0.96
N GLY A 200 11.79 -11.30 -1.97
CA GLY A 200 10.66 -12.18 -1.77
C GLY A 200 10.07 -12.69 -3.08
N LYS A 201 8.85 -13.20 -2.99
CA LYS A 201 8.11 -13.72 -4.15
C LYS A 201 6.61 -13.71 -3.92
N ILE A 202 5.85 -13.77 -5.02
CA ILE A 202 4.42 -14.08 -5.00
C ILE A 202 4.26 -15.47 -5.60
N VAL A 203 3.69 -16.39 -4.83
CA VAL A 203 3.60 -17.81 -5.19
C VAL A 203 2.13 -18.22 -5.22
N ARG A 204 1.72 -18.98 -6.22
CA ARG A 204 0.47 -19.73 -6.20
C ARG A 204 0.74 -21.17 -5.75
N LEU A 205 0.15 -21.56 -4.63
CA LEU A 205 0.24 -22.91 -4.08
C LEU A 205 -0.78 -23.85 -4.75
N PRO A 206 -0.60 -25.19 -4.64
CA PRO A 206 -1.62 -26.15 -5.08
C PRO A 206 -2.95 -25.98 -4.34
N GLU A 207 -2.87 -25.72 -3.04
CA GLU A 207 -4.01 -25.53 -2.12
C GLU A 207 -3.79 -24.28 -1.24
N PRO A 208 -4.86 -23.60 -0.82
CA PRO A 208 -4.75 -22.45 0.07
C PRO A 208 -4.20 -22.86 1.45
N LEU A 209 -3.43 -21.98 2.08
CA LEU A 209 -3.02 -22.19 3.47
C LEU A 209 -4.23 -22.20 4.41
N PRO A 210 -4.17 -22.91 5.55
CA PRO A 210 -5.25 -22.93 6.52
C PRO A 210 -5.70 -21.53 6.93
N GLY A 211 -7.01 -21.27 6.86
CA GLY A 211 -7.60 -19.97 7.19
C GLY A 211 -7.52 -18.91 6.07
N THR A 212 -7.06 -19.28 4.87
CA THR A 212 -7.00 -18.38 3.70
C THR A 212 -8.05 -18.75 2.64
N GLN A 213 -8.39 -17.78 1.78
CA GLN A 213 -9.38 -17.93 0.71
C GLN A 213 -8.74 -18.00 -0.68
N THR A 214 -7.42 -17.88 -0.76
CA THR A 214 -6.64 -17.88 -1.99
C THR A 214 -5.40 -18.74 -1.84
N ARG A 215 -4.98 -19.32 -2.96
CA ARG A 215 -3.71 -20.03 -3.11
C ARG A 215 -2.53 -19.10 -3.34
N ILE A 216 -2.78 -17.82 -3.63
CA ILE A 216 -1.73 -16.86 -3.91
C ILE A 216 -1.25 -16.24 -2.60
N ILE A 217 0.02 -16.48 -2.28
CA ILE A 217 0.68 -15.97 -1.08
C ILE A 217 1.84 -15.05 -1.47
N THR A 218 2.11 -14.05 -0.65
CA THR A 218 3.36 -13.28 -0.74
C THR A 218 4.31 -13.77 0.34
N ILE A 219 5.57 -14.01 -0.02
CA ILE A 219 6.64 -14.42 0.89
C ILE A 219 7.73 -13.37 0.87
N LEU A 220 8.09 -12.83 2.03
CA LEU A 220 9.24 -11.93 2.20
C LEU A 220 10.36 -12.70 2.90
N SER A 221 11.54 -12.78 2.28
CA SER A 221 12.57 -13.75 2.64
C SER A 221 13.82 -13.16 3.28
N ALA A 222 14.31 -12.05 2.75
CA ALA A 222 15.52 -11.39 3.25
C ALA A 222 15.47 -9.88 3.08
N THR A 223 16.13 -9.16 3.97
CA THR A 223 16.51 -7.76 3.73
C THR A 223 17.88 -7.70 3.06
N VAL A 224 18.03 -6.88 2.04
CA VAL A 224 19.33 -6.48 1.49
C VAL A 224 19.57 -5.03 1.90
N GLN A 225 20.67 -4.81 2.60
CA GLN A 225 21.04 -3.50 3.10
C GLN A 225 22.12 -2.92 2.23
N ASP A 226 22.04 -1.61 1.98
CA ASP A 226 23.01 -0.89 1.18
C ASP A 226 23.32 0.46 1.82
N PRO A 227 24.60 0.82 2.01
CA PRO A 227 24.97 2.11 2.60
C PRO A 227 24.58 3.32 1.76
N ARG A 228 24.23 3.13 0.47
CA ARG A 228 23.68 4.18 -0.41
C ARG A 228 22.23 4.53 -0.08
N HIS A 229 21.56 3.75 0.77
CA HIS A 229 20.28 4.14 1.31
C HIS A 229 20.51 5.18 2.41
N GLU A 230 20.19 6.43 2.10
CA GLU A 230 20.39 7.55 3.00
C GLU A 230 19.13 7.82 3.79
N GLY A 231 19.26 7.87 5.12
CA GLY A 231 18.20 8.24 6.02
C GLY A 231 18.53 9.47 6.85
N ALA A 232 17.54 10.34 6.98
CA ALA A 232 17.49 11.45 7.91
C ALA A 232 16.26 11.27 8.83
N PRO A 233 16.14 12.03 9.93
CA PRO A 233 15.07 11.84 10.91
C PRO A 233 13.63 11.90 10.36
N LEU A 234 13.44 12.40 9.13
CA LEU A 234 12.13 12.58 8.46
C LEU A 234 12.24 12.46 6.93
N SER A 235 13.24 11.76 6.41
CA SER A 235 13.36 11.56 4.95
C SER A 235 14.26 10.37 4.67
N PHE A 236 13.85 9.54 3.70
CA PHE A 236 14.60 8.37 3.32
C PHE A 236 14.70 8.23 1.80
N TYR A 237 15.85 7.78 1.30
CA TYR A 237 16.11 7.63 -0.13
C TYR A 237 16.64 6.23 -0.48
N PHE A 238 16.13 5.65 -1.58
CA PHE A 238 16.61 4.39 -2.14
C PHE A 238 17.32 4.65 -3.49
N SER A 239 18.62 4.36 -3.54
CA SER A 239 19.40 4.37 -4.79
C SER A 239 18.90 3.27 -5.74
N PRO A 240 18.60 3.59 -7.02
CA PRO A 240 18.29 2.59 -8.03
C PRO A 240 19.37 1.51 -8.16
N GLU A 241 20.64 1.90 -8.09
CA GLU A 241 21.78 0.99 -8.18
C GLU A 241 21.87 0.03 -6.98
N ALA A 242 21.32 0.41 -5.83
CA ALA A 242 21.20 -0.48 -4.67
C ALA A 242 20.05 -1.47 -4.84
N LEU A 243 18.95 -1.08 -5.50
CA LEU A 243 17.87 -1.99 -5.85
C LEU A 243 18.31 -3.02 -6.91
N ASP A 244 19.11 -2.59 -7.90
CA ASP A 244 19.70 -3.48 -8.90
C ASP A 244 20.67 -4.50 -8.27
N GLU A 245 21.49 -4.07 -7.31
CA GLU A 245 22.37 -5.00 -6.59
C GLU A 245 21.57 -5.96 -5.70
N ALA A 246 20.49 -5.49 -5.07
CA ALA A 246 19.59 -6.36 -4.33
C ALA A 246 18.94 -7.42 -5.24
N ALA A 247 18.52 -7.03 -6.44
CA ALA A 247 18.01 -7.98 -7.44
C ALA A 247 19.07 -9.03 -7.81
N ARG A 248 20.31 -8.61 -8.06
CA ARG A 248 21.45 -9.53 -8.30
C ARG A 248 21.72 -10.47 -7.13
N ILE A 249 21.59 -10.00 -5.88
CA ILE A 249 21.70 -10.85 -4.69
C ILE A 249 20.57 -11.88 -4.66
N GLY A 250 19.34 -11.48 -5.02
CA GLY A 250 18.21 -12.41 -5.20
C GLY A 250 18.49 -13.50 -6.23
N ASP A 251 19.07 -13.14 -7.37
CA ASP A 251 19.48 -14.10 -8.41
C ASP A 251 20.55 -15.07 -7.90
N LEU A 252 21.57 -14.57 -7.20
CA LEU A 252 22.66 -15.39 -6.63
C LEU A 252 22.18 -16.37 -5.55
N ARG A 253 21.10 -16.04 -4.84
CA ARG A 253 20.48 -16.95 -3.85
C ARG A 253 19.78 -18.13 -4.50
N GLY A 254 19.46 -18.04 -5.80
CA GLY A 254 18.97 -19.17 -6.60
C GLY A 254 17.55 -19.64 -6.30
N MET A 255 16.80 -18.91 -5.47
CA MET A 255 15.39 -19.22 -5.11
C MET A 255 14.38 -18.52 -6.03
N GLY A 256 14.86 -17.79 -7.04
CA GLY A 256 14.05 -16.96 -7.94
C GLY A 256 13.33 -15.83 -7.19
N GLU A 257 13.96 -15.28 -6.17
CA GLU A 257 13.50 -14.10 -5.44
C GLU A 257 13.65 -12.86 -6.32
N THR A 258 12.76 -11.89 -6.13
CA THR A 258 12.92 -10.53 -6.71
C THR A 258 12.82 -9.49 -5.61
N VAL A 259 13.19 -8.24 -5.92
CA VAL A 259 12.91 -7.11 -5.04
C VAL A 259 11.39 -6.89 -5.02
N GLN A 260 10.74 -7.34 -3.95
CA GLN A 260 9.29 -7.25 -3.79
C GLN A 260 8.85 -5.90 -3.24
N THR A 261 9.70 -5.30 -2.42
CA THR A 261 9.47 -4.00 -1.81
C THR A 261 10.77 -3.47 -1.20
N VAL A 262 10.69 -2.32 -0.56
CA VAL A 262 11.67 -1.78 0.38
C VAL A 262 11.07 -1.78 1.79
N PHE A 263 11.92 -1.86 2.81
CA PHE A 263 11.54 -1.56 4.18
C PHE A 263 12.29 -0.33 4.66
N HIS A 264 11.68 0.42 5.56
CA HIS A 264 12.38 1.44 6.32
C HIS A 264 12.02 1.36 7.80
N THR A 265 12.65 2.21 8.58
CA THR A 265 12.47 2.28 10.02
C THR A 265 11.98 3.67 10.38
N HIS A 266 11.09 3.75 11.35
CA HIS A 266 10.80 4.99 12.03
C HIS A 266 11.62 5.05 13.32
N GLY A 267 12.13 6.23 13.62
CA GLY A 267 13.06 6.43 14.74
C GLY A 267 12.55 5.83 16.05
N TRP A 268 13.46 5.26 16.81
CA TRP A 268 13.21 4.60 18.10
C TRP A 268 14.30 4.91 19.12
N SER A 269 14.01 4.80 20.42
CA SER A 269 14.99 5.11 21.46
C SER A 269 14.87 4.18 22.67
N LYS A 270 15.95 3.43 22.97
CA LYS A 270 16.10 2.62 24.20
C LYS A 270 15.95 3.45 25.48
N THR A 271 16.32 4.73 25.42
CA THR A 271 16.38 5.62 26.59
C THR A 271 15.05 6.34 26.85
N CYS A 272 14.13 6.34 25.89
CA CYS A 272 12.81 6.93 26.07
C CYS A 272 11.85 5.91 26.69
N ALA A 273 11.66 6.00 28.00
CA ALA A 273 10.76 5.12 28.76
C ALA A 273 9.27 5.20 28.33
N ASP A 274 8.95 6.16 27.47
CA ASP A 274 7.61 6.52 27.02
C ASP A 274 7.38 6.28 25.51
N CYS A 275 8.38 5.75 24.78
CA CYS A 275 8.30 5.56 23.32
C CYS A 275 7.09 4.72 22.86
N ASN A 276 6.68 3.74 23.66
CA ASN A 276 5.52 2.88 23.38
C ASN A 276 4.32 3.13 24.32
N LYS A 277 4.36 4.20 25.13
CA LYS A 277 3.22 4.59 25.97
C LYS A 277 2.31 5.55 25.20
N ASN A 278 1.04 5.64 25.60
CA ASN A 278 0.03 6.58 25.06
C ASN A 278 0.33 8.08 25.34
N SER A 279 1.60 8.46 25.39
CA SER A 279 2.12 9.80 25.57
C SER A 279 2.52 10.41 24.23
N LYS A 280 2.58 11.75 24.16
CA LYS A 280 3.10 12.48 23.00
C LYS A 280 4.60 12.18 22.82
N CYS A 281 4.92 11.16 22.05
CA CYS A 281 6.27 10.84 21.61
C CYS A 281 6.58 11.63 20.32
N PRO A 282 7.74 12.29 20.19
CA PRO A 282 8.10 13.04 18.98
C PRO A 282 8.49 12.14 17.79
N LEU A 283 8.74 10.85 18.02
CA LEU A 283 9.10 9.89 16.97
C LEU A 283 7.84 9.39 16.24
N ALA A 284 7.93 8.98 14.97
CA ALA A 284 6.77 8.47 14.22
C ALA A 284 6.37 7.04 14.65
N GLU A 285 5.08 6.71 14.60
CA GLU A 285 4.59 5.32 14.72
C GLU A 285 4.87 4.56 13.43
N CYS A 286 4.84 3.22 13.43
CA CYS A 286 4.90 2.40 12.22
C CYS A 286 3.69 2.58 11.27
N ASN A 287 3.24 3.81 11.01
CA ASN A 287 2.20 4.14 10.06
C ASN A 287 2.81 4.93 8.89
N PRO A 288 2.41 4.63 7.64
CA PRO A 288 2.86 5.35 6.46
C PRO A 288 2.67 6.88 6.52
N SER A 289 3.73 7.64 6.23
CA SER A 289 3.70 9.08 5.97
C SER A 289 3.30 9.38 4.51
N LEU A 290 2.99 10.65 4.19
CA LEU A 290 2.77 11.06 2.78
C LEU A 290 4.00 10.84 1.90
N GLN A 291 5.20 10.99 2.47
CA GLN A 291 6.46 10.77 1.76
C GLN A 291 6.66 9.28 1.47
N ASP A 292 6.23 8.39 2.38
CA ASP A 292 6.32 6.94 2.18
C ASP A 292 5.47 6.51 0.97
N TYR A 293 4.28 7.09 0.80
CA TYR A 293 3.45 6.85 -0.38
C TYR A 293 4.15 7.30 -1.67
N GLN A 294 4.69 8.52 -1.69
CA GLN A 294 5.39 9.06 -2.85
C GLN A 294 6.61 8.20 -3.21
N LEU A 295 7.38 7.81 -2.19
CA LEU A 295 8.53 6.95 -2.35
C LEU A 295 8.12 5.61 -2.95
N LEU A 296 7.15 4.92 -2.35
CA LEU A 296 6.72 3.60 -2.81
C LEU A 296 6.15 3.64 -4.23
N GLU A 297 5.31 4.64 -4.54
CA GLU A 297 4.74 4.83 -5.88
C GLU A 297 5.80 5.21 -6.93
N SER A 298 6.92 5.80 -6.53
CA SER A 298 8.04 6.11 -7.43
C SER A 298 8.93 4.89 -7.71
N LEU A 299 9.04 3.97 -6.75
CA LEU A 299 9.88 2.77 -6.84
C LEU A 299 9.15 1.58 -7.45
N PHE A 300 7.86 1.44 -7.16
CA PHE A 300 7.07 0.29 -7.57
C PHE A 300 5.79 0.74 -8.26
N SER A 301 5.64 0.34 -9.52
CA SER A 301 4.45 0.64 -10.32
C SER A 301 3.23 -0.20 -9.92
N SER A 302 3.42 -1.29 -9.16
CA SER A 302 2.35 -2.23 -8.83
C SER A 302 1.76 -2.00 -7.44
N LYS A 303 0.42 -1.98 -7.33
CA LYS A 303 -0.29 -2.04 -6.03
C LYS A 303 -0.21 -3.40 -5.33
N ALA A 304 0.55 -4.37 -5.86
CA ALA A 304 0.86 -5.61 -5.15
C ALA A 304 1.94 -5.38 -4.09
N THR A 305 2.72 -4.31 -4.21
CA THR A 305 3.80 -3.96 -3.28
C THR A 305 3.30 -3.76 -1.86
N LEU A 306 4.11 -4.20 -0.90
CA LEU A 306 3.89 -4.06 0.54
C LEU A 306 4.75 -2.93 1.09
N MET A 307 4.54 -2.48 2.33
CA MET A 307 5.46 -1.55 3.00
C MET A 307 5.74 -2.01 4.43
N PRO A 308 6.81 -2.78 4.61
CA PRO A 308 7.33 -3.13 5.92
C PRO A 308 7.97 -1.90 6.57
N ILE A 309 7.53 -1.55 7.77
CA ILE A 309 8.07 -0.46 8.58
C ILE A 309 8.42 -1.03 9.95
N ALA A 310 9.69 -0.89 10.36
CA ALA A 310 10.09 -1.24 11.72
C ALA A 310 10.17 0.01 12.62
N GLY A 311 9.63 -0.08 13.84
CA GLY A 311 9.52 1.09 14.72
C GLY A 311 8.56 0.87 15.88
N ARG A 312 8.03 1.97 16.43
CA ARG A 312 7.10 1.93 17.57
C ARG A 312 5.67 1.59 17.14
N LYS A 313 4.98 0.82 17.99
CA LYS A 313 3.53 0.58 17.88
C LYS A 313 2.82 0.98 19.16
N MET A 314 1.91 1.94 19.05
CA MET A 314 1.14 2.43 20.20
C MET A 314 0.26 1.34 20.79
N GLY A 315 0.18 1.33 22.12
CA GLY A 315 -0.60 0.35 22.87
C GLY A 315 0.08 -1.01 23.03
N GLU A 316 1.23 -1.25 22.42
CA GLU A 316 2.05 -2.42 22.73
C GLU A 316 2.98 -2.14 23.92
N HIS A 317 2.93 -3.00 24.94
CA HIS A 317 3.80 -2.89 26.11
C HIS A 317 5.25 -3.37 25.85
N SER A 318 5.61 -3.64 24.59
CA SER A 318 6.97 -4.07 24.26
C SER A 318 7.96 -2.95 24.56
N LYS A 319 9.18 -3.32 24.94
CA LYS A 319 10.32 -2.38 25.07
C LYS A 319 11.20 -2.41 23.82
N HIS A 320 10.67 -2.86 22.69
CA HIS A 320 11.40 -3.10 21.46
C HIS A 320 10.57 -2.57 20.28
N PRO A 321 11.21 -2.13 19.19
CA PRO A 321 10.48 -1.85 17.97
C PRO A 321 9.92 -3.17 17.41
N ILE A 322 8.91 -3.05 16.57
CA ILE A 322 8.30 -4.17 15.86
C ILE A 322 8.32 -3.93 14.36
N LEU A 323 8.28 -5.00 13.58
CA LEU A 323 8.02 -4.91 12.15
C LEU A 323 6.51 -4.95 11.88
N GLN A 324 5.98 -3.90 11.27
CA GLN A 324 4.61 -3.84 10.78
C GLN A 324 4.61 -3.78 9.26
N VAL A 325 3.88 -4.68 8.60
CA VAL A 325 3.75 -4.68 7.14
C VAL A 325 2.43 -4.04 6.75
N HIS A 326 2.46 -3.15 5.77
CA HIS A 326 1.29 -2.50 5.20
C HIS A 326 1.03 -3.01 3.78
N ALA A 327 -0.24 -3.05 3.39
CA ALA A 327 -0.66 -3.41 2.04
C ALA A 327 -1.72 -2.43 1.56
N TRP A 328 -1.79 -2.21 0.25
CA TRP A 328 -2.86 -1.43 -0.38
C TRP A 328 -4.22 -2.08 -0.13
N ARG A 329 -5.06 -1.43 0.68
CA ARG A 329 -6.40 -1.90 1.06
C ARG A 329 -7.35 -0.72 1.17
N GLY A 330 -8.19 -0.55 0.15
CA GLY A 330 -9.22 0.48 0.15
C GLY A 330 -8.67 1.87 -0.13
N GLY A 331 -7.61 1.97 -0.95
CA GLY A 331 -6.99 3.22 -1.38
C GLY A 331 -5.87 3.73 -0.48
N GLU A 332 -5.55 2.98 0.58
CA GLU A 332 -4.54 3.32 1.59
C GLU A 332 -3.67 2.11 1.91
N MET A 333 -2.47 2.38 2.41
CA MET A 333 -1.57 1.38 2.97
C MET A 333 -1.99 1.09 4.41
N LEU A 334 -2.73 0.00 4.60
CA LEU A 334 -3.22 -0.43 5.91
C LEU A 334 -2.39 -1.59 6.45
N PRO A 335 -2.22 -1.68 7.78
CA PRO A 335 -1.46 -2.77 8.36
C PRO A 335 -2.13 -4.11 8.09
N ILE A 336 -1.31 -5.10 7.71
CA ILE A 336 -1.75 -6.46 7.44
C ILE A 336 -1.10 -7.43 8.43
N ARG A 337 -1.87 -8.43 8.87
CA ARG A 337 -1.32 -9.51 9.68
C ARG A 337 -0.53 -10.46 8.79
N TRP A 338 0.58 -10.94 9.30
CA TRP A 338 1.47 -11.87 8.64
C TRP A 338 1.86 -12.99 9.60
N GLN A 339 2.39 -14.08 9.05
CA GLN A 339 2.88 -15.21 9.81
C GLN A 339 4.36 -15.42 9.53
N GLU A 340 5.12 -15.71 10.60
CA GLU A 340 6.53 -16.03 10.50
C GLU A 340 6.74 -17.37 9.80
N TYR A 341 7.90 -17.51 9.16
CA TYR A 341 8.41 -18.81 8.77
C TYR A 341 9.92 -18.93 9.00
N CYS A 342 10.39 -20.17 9.11
CA CYS A 342 11.82 -20.50 9.24
C CYS A 342 12.30 -21.26 8.00
N ASP A 343 13.52 -20.93 7.56
CA ASP A 343 14.27 -21.55 6.46
C ASP A 343 15.21 -22.70 6.88
#